data_AF-A0A849HZI3-F1
#
_entry.id   AF-A0A849HZI3-F1
#
_cell.length_a   1.000
_cell.length_b   1.000
_cell.length_c   1.000
_cell.angle_alpha   90.00
_cell.angle_beta   90.00
_cell.angle_gamma   90.00
#
_symmetry.space_group_name_H-M   'P 1'
#
loop_
_entity.id
_entity.type
_entity.pdbx_description
1 polymer ?
#
loop_
_entity_poly.entity_id
_entity_poly.type
_entity_poly.pdbx_seq_one_letter_code
_entity_poly.pdbx_strand_id
1 'polypeptide(L)'
;MDSSLSFDNINDFWNPIPGSFDGLNNKKGMAHFVYLILLHYFYHYRQFPDYENIPKEMILYGIKHISTVSMSIDDVSQAFQNERQLYRYKEEIREHFGYRVFEQTDIDILKRNFSVLFSGNINKETLKESLAREIDKCKFDRPDNAEIETIFNQIQSDEEQLLFHRINSLLAETDKEYIDSYILSSNDCDGVCQFLRQDSSSSTRENVKQEIKRLEILARLPIEQLLFVYDVNIKQRNIYRRRFLTDTPKRSKRRTNDTRYALAMIFICQRYQEAIDNLVDHLLYFIHQMKKAADAKGKKLHAELGKQMGDLDLLYQLAEINRDHPQDIIEQAVYPEIPQETIDQLIKTRELSKSVKKLVQESVIKKYSISFRSSIFNILTCIDLKSNNMEFMKAINLIQRYQHSKVKYYPIEEIIPANDIMSKQQQQYIFEKDESGTVRVIKKDYECAIFKLLRRKLRHKEVWVSGA
;
A
#
# COMPACT_ATOMS: atom_id res chain seq x y z
N MET A 1 -10.65 -4.07 -35.77
CA MET A 1 -11.78 -3.31 -35.19
C MET A 1 -12.96 -3.57 -36.10
N ASP A 2 -13.86 -4.48 -35.73
CA ASP A 2 -15.16 -4.64 -36.40
C ASP A 2 -16.23 -4.03 -35.49
N SER A 3 -16.53 -2.77 -35.75
CA SER A 3 -17.72 -2.10 -35.26
C SER A 3 -18.26 -1.32 -36.44
N SER A 4 -19.43 -1.71 -36.94
CA SER A 4 -20.19 -0.92 -37.92
C SER A 4 -20.25 0.53 -37.44
N LEU A 5 -19.57 1.45 -38.13
CA LEU A 5 -19.64 2.87 -37.81
C LEU A 5 -21.10 3.32 -37.94
N SER A 6 -21.62 3.99 -36.90
CA SER A 6 -22.96 4.59 -36.99
C SER A 6 -22.97 5.66 -38.09
N PHE A 7 -24.13 5.84 -38.73
CA PHE A 7 -24.33 6.90 -39.73
C PHE A 7 -23.95 8.28 -39.19
N ASP A 8 -24.25 8.53 -37.90
CA ASP A 8 -23.91 9.77 -37.21
C ASP A 8 -22.38 9.99 -37.14
N ASN A 9 -21.58 8.94 -36.87
CA ASN A 9 -20.12 9.06 -36.86
C ASN A 9 -19.54 9.41 -38.24
N ILE A 10 -20.17 8.91 -39.32
CA ILE A 10 -19.73 9.21 -40.70
C ILE A 10 -20.10 10.65 -41.07
N ASN A 11 -21.30 11.10 -40.70
CA ASN A 11 -21.71 12.48 -40.92
C ASN A 11 -20.81 13.46 -40.14
N ASP A 12 -20.53 13.16 -38.87
CA ASP A 12 -19.68 13.99 -38.02
C ASP A 12 -18.24 14.09 -38.53
N PHE A 13 -17.70 13.01 -39.10
CA PHE A 13 -16.38 13.03 -39.71
C PHE A 13 -16.27 14.12 -40.78
N TRP A 14 -17.31 14.26 -41.61
CA TRP A 14 -17.35 15.15 -42.76
C TRP A 14 -17.82 16.58 -42.45
N ASN A 15 -18.14 16.90 -41.20
CA ASN A 15 -18.49 18.25 -40.80
C ASN A 15 -17.36 19.24 -41.13
N PRO A 16 -17.67 20.46 -41.63
CA PRO A 16 -16.66 21.43 -42.01
C PRO A 16 -15.65 21.70 -40.90
N ILE A 17 -14.37 21.62 -41.24
CA ILE A 17 -13.28 21.89 -40.31
C ILE A 17 -13.25 23.40 -40.02
N PRO A 18 -13.16 23.83 -38.74
CA PRO A 18 -13.06 25.25 -38.40
C PRO A 18 -11.76 25.87 -38.93
N GLY A 19 -11.88 27.00 -39.64
CA GLY A 19 -10.74 27.75 -40.20
C GLY A 19 -10.65 27.68 -41.73
N SER A 20 -9.96 28.65 -42.35
CA SER A 20 -9.72 28.64 -43.79
C SER A 20 -8.52 27.78 -44.13
N PHE A 21 -8.72 26.76 -44.98
CA PHE A 21 -7.65 25.89 -45.45
C PHE A 21 -7.28 26.25 -46.90
N ASP A 22 -6.20 27.01 -47.08
CA ASP A 22 -5.80 27.55 -48.38
C ASP A 22 -5.47 26.48 -49.42
N GLY A 23 -4.99 25.31 -48.98
CA GLY A 23 -4.64 24.22 -49.90
C GLY A 23 -5.84 23.61 -50.63
N LEU A 24 -7.08 23.87 -50.21
CA LEU A 24 -8.28 23.43 -50.92
C LEU A 24 -8.61 24.31 -52.15
N ASN A 25 -8.20 25.58 -52.15
CA ASN A 25 -8.59 26.56 -53.17
C ASN A 25 -8.07 26.22 -54.58
N ASN A 26 -6.95 25.50 -54.66
CA ASN A 26 -6.28 25.17 -55.92
C ASN A 26 -6.58 23.74 -56.43
N LYS A 27 -7.42 22.97 -55.73
CA LYS A 27 -7.69 21.56 -56.05
C LYS A 27 -9.12 21.37 -56.54
N LYS A 28 -9.32 20.56 -57.58
CA LYS A 28 -10.64 20.25 -58.17
C LYS A 28 -10.84 18.74 -58.39
N GLY A 29 -12.09 18.29 -58.42
CA GLY A 29 -12.45 16.89 -58.70
C GLY A 29 -11.79 15.89 -57.75
N MET A 30 -11.20 14.82 -58.30
CA MET A 30 -10.57 13.75 -57.53
C MET A 30 -9.47 14.23 -56.59
N ALA A 31 -8.64 15.17 -57.04
CA ALA A 31 -7.57 15.77 -56.26
C ALA A 31 -8.09 16.50 -55.01
N HIS A 32 -9.24 17.17 -55.12
CA HIS A 32 -9.91 17.84 -54.01
C HIS A 32 -10.48 16.82 -53.03
N PHE A 33 -11.13 15.77 -53.53
CA PHE A 33 -11.76 14.74 -52.69
C PHE A 33 -10.74 13.92 -51.88
N VAL A 34 -9.64 13.45 -52.49
CA VAL A 34 -8.55 12.78 -51.74
C VAL A 34 -7.99 13.70 -50.66
N TYR A 35 -7.78 14.97 -51.01
CA TYR A 35 -7.25 15.95 -50.07
C TYR A 35 -8.18 16.14 -48.87
N LEU A 36 -9.49 16.24 -49.08
CA LEU A 36 -10.47 16.34 -48.02
C LEU A 36 -10.46 15.09 -47.11
N ILE A 37 -10.37 13.89 -47.67
CA ILE A 37 -10.25 12.66 -46.86
C ILE A 37 -9.04 12.76 -45.92
N LEU A 38 -7.86 13.08 -46.46
CA LEU A 38 -6.63 13.21 -45.67
C LEU A 38 -6.75 14.32 -44.62
N LEU A 39 -7.34 15.46 -44.99
CA LEU A 39 -7.52 16.61 -44.12
C LEU A 39 -8.43 16.30 -42.93
N HIS A 40 -9.60 15.71 -43.18
CA HIS A 40 -10.54 15.32 -42.12
C HIS A 40 -9.96 14.22 -41.25
N TYR A 41 -9.27 13.24 -41.83
CA TYR A 41 -8.64 12.17 -41.05
C TYR A 41 -7.55 12.73 -40.13
N PHE A 42 -6.71 13.64 -40.63
CA PHE A 42 -5.69 14.30 -39.81
C PHE A 42 -6.31 15.23 -38.74
N TYR A 43 -7.41 15.91 -39.07
CA TYR A 43 -8.13 16.77 -38.13
C TYR A 43 -8.78 16.00 -36.98
N HIS A 44 -9.26 14.79 -37.20
CA HIS A 44 -9.87 13.98 -36.13
C HIS A 44 -8.85 13.12 -35.37
N TYR A 45 -7.86 12.57 -36.07
CA TYR A 45 -6.99 11.52 -35.51
C TYR A 45 -5.50 11.91 -35.39
N ARG A 46 -5.08 13.04 -35.96
CA ARG A 46 -3.66 13.47 -36.08
C ARG A 46 -2.76 12.47 -36.81
N GLN A 47 -3.37 11.54 -37.52
CA GLN A 47 -2.72 10.47 -38.28
C GLN A 47 -3.13 10.62 -39.75
N PHE A 48 -2.42 10.00 -40.67
CA PHE A 48 -2.88 9.81 -42.04
C PHE A 48 -3.29 8.35 -42.27
N PRO A 49 -4.41 8.09 -42.96
CA PRO A 49 -4.84 6.74 -43.23
C PRO A 49 -4.10 6.14 -44.42
N ASP A 50 -3.89 4.84 -44.37
CA ASP A 50 -3.77 4.03 -45.59
C ASP A 50 -5.16 3.75 -46.14
N TYR A 51 -5.28 3.57 -47.45
CA TYR A 51 -6.58 3.37 -48.09
C TYR A 51 -7.38 2.20 -47.46
N GLU A 52 -6.70 1.11 -47.10
CA GLU A 52 -7.30 -0.08 -46.48
C GLU A 52 -7.89 0.20 -45.08
N ASN A 53 -7.38 1.21 -44.39
CA ASN A 53 -7.82 1.60 -43.05
C ASN A 53 -9.01 2.59 -43.08
N ILE A 54 -9.45 3.01 -44.26
CA ILE A 54 -10.59 3.91 -44.43
C ILE A 54 -11.87 3.08 -44.61
N PRO A 55 -12.88 3.23 -43.74
CA PRO A 55 -14.16 2.56 -43.90
C PRO A 55 -14.81 2.88 -45.25
N LYS A 56 -15.23 1.85 -45.99
CA LYS A 56 -15.83 2.01 -47.32
C LYS A 56 -17.08 2.88 -47.28
N GLU A 57 -17.87 2.77 -46.22
CA GLU A 57 -19.07 3.57 -46.00
C GLU A 57 -18.76 5.07 -45.91
N MET A 58 -17.62 5.44 -45.30
CA MET A 58 -17.17 6.82 -45.18
C MET A 58 -16.80 7.41 -46.55
N ILE A 59 -16.15 6.62 -47.40
CA ILE A 59 -15.81 7.01 -48.78
C ILE A 59 -17.08 7.18 -49.60
N LEU A 60 -17.97 6.18 -49.59
CA LEU A 60 -19.23 6.20 -50.36
C LEU A 60 -20.13 7.37 -49.94
N TYR A 61 -20.20 7.66 -48.64
CA TYR A 61 -20.91 8.83 -48.14
C TYR A 61 -20.32 10.14 -48.69
N GLY A 62 -18.99 10.30 -48.62
CA GLY A 62 -18.31 11.49 -49.15
C GLY A 62 -18.51 11.66 -50.66
N ILE A 63 -18.45 10.58 -51.44
CA ILE A 63 -18.74 10.62 -52.88
C ILE A 63 -20.16 11.14 -53.11
N LYS A 64 -21.14 10.61 -52.38
CA LYS A 64 -22.55 10.95 -52.58
C LYS A 64 -22.91 12.37 -52.14
N HIS A 65 -22.33 12.86 -51.05
CA HIS A 65 -22.80 14.07 -50.37
C HIS A 65 -21.86 15.28 -50.46
N ILE A 66 -20.57 15.06 -50.77
CA ILE A 66 -19.53 16.11 -50.66
C ILE A 66 -18.82 16.32 -52.00
N SER A 67 -18.64 15.25 -52.77
CA SER A 67 -17.95 15.34 -54.04
C SER A 67 -18.76 16.17 -55.06
N THR A 68 -18.07 17.00 -55.84
CA THR A 68 -18.66 17.83 -56.90
C THR A 68 -18.58 17.17 -58.27
N VAL A 69 -18.01 15.97 -58.36
CA VAL A 69 -17.73 15.24 -59.61
C VAL A 69 -18.13 13.79 -59.42
N SER A 70 -18.77 13.19 -60.43
CA SER A 70 -19.07 11.76 -60.44
C SER A 70 -17.78 10.94 -60.42
N MET A 71 -17.61 10.12 -59.38
CA MET A 71 -16.45 9.25 -59.19
C MET A 71 -16.89 7.94 -58.52
N SER A 72 -16.14 6.86 -58.78
CA SER A 72 -16.34 5.56 -58.15
C SER A 72 -15.35 5.33 -57.00
N ILE A 73 -15.62 4.32 -56.17
CA ILE A 73 -14.69 3.92 -55.10
C ILE A 73 -13.35 3.41 -55.67
N ASP A 74 -13.36 2.83 -56.88
CA ASP A 74 -12.16 2.35 -57.56
C ASP A 74 -11.29 3.52 -58.02
N ASP A 75 -11.89 4.64 -58.45
CA ASP A 75 -11.16 5.87 -58.79
C ASP A 75 -10.46 6.47 -57.56
N VAL A 76 -11.10 6.40 -56.39
CA VAL A 76 -10.50 6.82 -55.11
C VAL A 76 -9.32 5.91 -54.76
N SER A 77 -9.52 4.59 -54.86
CA SER A 77 -8.47 3.59 -54.63
C SER A 77 -7.24 3.85 -55.51
N GLN A 78 -7.43 4.07 -56.81
CA GLN A 78 -6.35 4.39 -57.74
C GLN A 78 -5.63 5.70 -57.38
N ALA A 79 -6.36 6.73 -56.97
CA ALA A 79 -5.76 7.99 -56.56
C ALA A 79 -4.87 7.83 -55.30
N PHE A 80 -5.22 6.91 -54.39
CA PHE A 80 -4.41 6.58 -53.22
C PHE A 80 -3.14 5.79 -53.55
N GLN A 81 -2.97 5.29 -54.77
CA GLN A 81 -1.72 4.66 -55.22
C GLN A 81 -0.66 5.68 -55.66
N ASN A 82 -1.02 6.96 -55.85
CA ASN A 82 -0.08 8.00 -56.24
C ASN A 82 0.68 8.57 -55.03
N GLU A 83 1.69 7.84 -54.57
CA GLU A 83 2.47 8.18 -53.36
C GLU A 83 3.07 9.59 -53.40
N ARG A 84 3.58 10.04 -54.56
CA ARG A 84 4.19 11.36 -54.69
C ARG A 84 3.17 12.49 -54.46
N GLN A 85 1.97 12.33 -54.97
CA GLN A 85 0.89 13.30 -54.78
C GLN A 85 0.39 13.28 -53.33
N LEU A 86 0.19 12.09 -52.76
CA LEU A 86 -0.19 11.92 -51.35
C LEU A 86 0.85 12.54 -50.41
N TYR A 87 2.15 12.33 -50.66
CA TYR A 87 3.23 12.90 -49.86
C TYR A 87 3.12 14.43 -49.79
N ARG A 88 2.96 15.09 -50.95
CA ARG A 88 2.75 16.55 -51.02
C ARG A 88 1.51 17.00 -50.25
N TYR A 89 0.41 16.24 -50.35
CA TYR A 89 -0.81 16.57 -49.63
C TYR A 89 -0.64 16.45 -48.11
N LYS A 90 0.00 15.37 -47.65
CA LYS A 90 0.30 15.15 -46.23
C LYS A 90 1.22 16.26 -45.69
N GLU A 91 2.22 16.68 -46.46
CA GLU A 91 3.11 17.79 -46.12
C GLU A 91 2.36 19.12 -45.96
N GLU A 92 1.56 19.52 -46.96
CA GLU A 92 0.74 20.75 -46.89
C GLU A 92 -0.22 20.74 -45.68
N ILE A 93 -0.83 19.59 -45.36
CA ILE A 93 -1.73 19.43 -44.21
C ILE A 93 -0.96 19.57 -42.89
N ARG A 94 0.21 18.94 -42.78
CA ARG A 94 1.06 19.03 -41.59
C ARG A 94 1.48 20.48 -41.34
N GLU A 95 1.96 21.18 -42.36
CA GLU A 95 2.37 22.59 -42.26
C GLU A 95 1.24 23.48 -41.75
N HIS A 96 0.02 23.29 -42.27
CA HIS A 96 -1.15 24.06 -41.85
C HIS A 96 -1.47 23.91 -40.35
N PHE A 97 -1.39 22.68 -39.82
CA PHE A 97 -1.64 22.43 -38.40
C PHE A 97 -0.40 22.66 -37.51
N GLY A 98 0.75 22.97 -38.10
CA GLY A 98 2.03 23.13 -37.40
C GLY A 98 2.63 21.82 -36.91
N TYR A 99 2.36 20.70 -37.58
CA TYR A 99 2.90 19.38 -37.28
C TYR A 99 4.07 19.03 -38.20
N ARG A 100 4.87 18.05 -37.80
CA ARG A 100 5.89 17.43 -38.64
C ARG A 100 5.87 15.91 -38.54
N VAL A 101 6.59 15.25 -39.45
CA VAL A 101 6.76 13.80 -39.44
C VAL A 101 7.51 13.38 -38.17
N PHE A 102 7.03 12.33 -37.52
CA PHE A 102 7.73 11.66 -36.43
C PHE A 102 8.96 10.89 -36.97
N GLU A 103 10.14 11.16 -36.41
CA GLU A 103 11.39 10.47 -36.74
C GLU A 103 11.92 9.67 -35.55
N GLN A 104 12.76 8.66 -35.82
CA GLN A 104 13.34 7.81 -34.76
C GLN A 104 14.20 8.61 -33.76
N THR A 105 14.80 9.71 -34.21
CA THR A 105 15.56 10.66 -33.37
C THR A 105 14.69 11.39 -32.35
N ASP A 106 13.38 11.50 -32.60
CA ASP A 106 12.42 12.17 -31.71
C ASP A 106 12.06 11.36 -30.48
N ILE A 107 12.35 10.06 -30.49
CA ILE A 107 12.16 9.20 -29.31
C ILE A 107 12.95 9.75 -28.12
N ASP A 108 14.11 10.36 -28.34
CA ASP A 108 14.90 10.96 -27.26
C ASP A 108 14.23 12.19 -26.64
N ILE A 109 13.37 12.90 -27.39
CA ILE A 109 12.51 13.96 -26.85
C ILE A 109 11.41 13.33 -26.00
N LEU A 110 10.75 12.28 -26.51
CA LEU A 110 9.69 11.58 -25.78
C LEU A 110 10.20 10.99 -24.45
N LYS A 111 11.38 10.38 -24.44
CA LYS A 111 12.02 9.84 -23.21
C LYS A 111 12.26 10.87 -22.11
N ARG A 112 12.36 12.16 -22.44
CA ARG A 112 12.53 13.23 -21.45
C ARG A 112 11.21 13.64 -20.79
N ASN A 113 10.11 13.46 -21.51
CA ASN A 113 8.79 13.96 -21.13
C ASN A 113 7.82 12.84 -20.70
N PHE A 114 8.13 11.59 -21.05
CA PHE A 114 7.32 10.43 -20.79
C PHE A 114 8.15 9.29 -20.21
N SER A 115 7.59 8.59 -19.22
CA SER A 115 8.21 7.42 -18.62
C SER A 115 7.26 6.23 -18.58
N VAL A 116 7.70 5.04 -18.91
CA VAL A 116 6.88 3.83 -18.73
C VAL A 116 7.00 3.34 -17.29
N LEU A 117 8.22 3.32 -16.77
CA LEU A 117 8.52 2.80 -15.43
C LEU A 117 8.04 3.72 -14.30
N PHE A 118 7.99 5.04 -14.49
CA PHE A 118 7.73 6.00 -13.41
C PHE A 118 6.40 6.75 -13.52
N SER A 119 5.53 6.42 -14.48
CA SER A 119 4.21 7.07 -14.69
C SER A 119 3.11 6.71 -13.68
N GLY A 120 3.46 6.24 -12.48
CA GLY A 120 2.49 5.81 -11.46
C GLY A 120 1.75 4.51 -11.81
N ASN A 121 0.66 4.20 -11.08
CA ASN A 121 -0.04 2.90 -11.16
C ASN A 121 -1.05 2.78 -12.31
N ILE A 122 -0.66 3.21 -13.51
CA ILE A 122 -1.48 3.27 -14.71
C ILE A 122 -1.42 1.91 -15.47
N ASN A 123 -2.46 1.53 -16.23
CA ASN A 123 -2.44 0.29 -17.03
C ASN A 123 -1.73 0.53 -18.38
N LYS A 124 -1.38 -0.54 -19.11
CA LYS A 124 -0.60 -0.41 -20.35
C LYS A 124 -1.30 0.46 -21.40
N GLU A 125 -2.61 0.28 -21.60
CA GLU A 125 -3.38 1.03 -22.60
C GLU A 125 -3.44 2.53 -22.28
N THR A 126 -3.71 2.86 -21.02
CA THR A 126 -3.73 4.25 -20.55
C THR A 126 -2.35 4.92 -20.61
N LEU A 127 -1.25 4.16 -20.44
CA LEU A 127 0.09 4.68 -20.70
C LEU A 127 0.34 4.93 -22.20
N LYS A 128 -0.16 4.07 -23.10
CA LYS A 128 -0.06 4.31 -24.55
C LYS A 128 -0.86 5.53 -24.98
N GLU A 129 -2.06 5.73 -24.41
CA GLU A 129 -2.82 6.95 -24.65
C GLU A 129 -2.07 8.19 -24.17
N SER A 130 -1.41 8.11 -23.00
CA SER A 130 -0.58 9.19 -22.50
C SER A 130 0.62 9.46 -23.40
N LEU A 131 1.30 8.42 -23.89
CA LEU A 131 2.37 8.56 -24.87
C LEU A 131 1.87 9.25 -26.14
N ALA A 132 0.69 8.85 -26.65
CA ALA A 132 0.11 9.47 -27.83
C ALA A 132 -0.29 10.94 -27.60
N ARG A 133 -0.68 11.33 -26.37
CA ARG A 133 -0.89 12.74 -26.01
C ARG A 133 0.43 13.51 -25.96
N GLU A 134 1.52 12.90 -25.49
CA GLU A 134 2.85 13.54 -25.51
C GLU A 134 3.36 13.74 -26.93
N ILE A 135 3.13 12.78 -27.83
CA ILE A 135 3.41 12.92 -29.28
C ILE A 135 2.65 14.11 -29.85
N ASP A 136 1.35 14.23 -29.56
CA ASP A 136 0.52 15.34 -30.04
C ASP A 136 0.98 16.70 -29.48
N LYS A 137 1.37 16.76 -28.20
CA LYS A 137 1.95 17.99 -27.59
C LYS A 137 3.24 18.43 -28.27
N CYS A 138 4.06 17.48 -28.71
CA CYS A 138 5.29 17.74 -29.45
C CYS A 138 5.04 18.13 -30.92
N LYS A 139 3.78 18.14 -31.37
CA LYS A 139 3.38 18.42 -32.75
C LYS A 139 3.98 17.45 -33.77
N PHE A 140 4.03 16.18 -33.40
CA PHE A 140 4.35 15.10 -34.33
C PHE A 140 3.07 14.47 -34.85
N ASP A 141 3.04 14.07 -36.12
CA ASP A 141 1.95 13.23 -36.61
C ASP A 141 1.92 11.93 -35.81
N ARG A 142 0.70 11.46 -35.53
CA ARG A 142 0.47 10.31 -34.67
C ARG A 142 0.88 9.04 -35.44
N PRO A 143 1.85 8.26 -34.94
CA PRO A 143 2.21 6.97 -35.50
C PRO A 143 1.04 5.98 -35.38
N ASP A 144 1.09 4.89 -36.14
CA ASP A 144 0.08 3.85 -36.01
C ASP A 144 0.16 3.15 -34.62
N ASN A 145 -0.84 2.33 -34.29
CA ASN A 145 -0.87 1.66 -32.99
C ASN A 145 0.27 0.64 -32.79
N ALA A 146 0.81 0.06 -33.86
CA ALA A 146 1.93 -0.89 -33.81
C ALA A 146 3.26 -0.16 -33.61
N GLU A 147 3.44 0.99 -34.24
CA GLU A 147 4.56 1.90 -34.04
C GLU A 147 4.53 2.51 -32.63
N ILE A 148 3.37 2.95 -32.14
CA ILE A 148 3.20 3.40 -30.75
C ILE A 148 3.59 2.28 -29.77
N GLU A 149 3.20 1.04 -30.03
CA GLU A 149 3.60 -0.12 -29.22
C GLU A 149 5.10 -0.35 -29.26
N THR A 150 5.72 -0.17 -30.42
CA THR A 150 7.17 -0.32 -30.62
C THR A 150 7.93 0.76 -29.85
N ILE A 151 7.53 2.03 -29.97
CA ILE A 151 8.11 3.17 -29.24
C ILE A 151 7.93 2.96 -27.74
N PHE A 152 6.74 2.54 -27.30
CA PHE A 152 6.47 2.22 -25.89
C PHE A 152 7.44 1.16 -25.34
N ASN A 153 7.60 0.04 -26.06
CA ASN A 153 8.48 -1.04 -25.65
C ASN A 153 9.96 -0.61 -25.69
N GLN A 154 10.36 0.26 -26.63
CA GLN A 154 11.70 0.81 -26.70
C GLN A 154 12.01 1.71 -25.49
N ILE A 155 11.12 2.67 -25.18
CA ILE A 155 11.25 3.51 -23.99
C ILE A 155 11.33 2.63 -22.73
N GLN A 156 10.45 1.64 -22.59
CA GLN A 156 10.46 0.72 -21.46
C GLN A 156 11.77 -0.06 -21.34
N SER A 157 12.30 -0.56 -22.45
CA SER A 157 13.57 -1.30 -22.48
C SER A 157 14.74 -0.41 -22.07
N ASP A 158 14.79 0.81 -22.57
CA ASP A 158 15.88 1.75 -22.26
C ASP A 158 15.83 2.18 -20.78
N GLU A 159 14.64 2.44 -20.24
CA GLU A 159 14.45 2.70 -18.82
C GLU A 159 14.82 1.50 -17.95
N GLU A 160 14.51 0.27 -18.37
CA GLU A 160 14.89 -0.95 -17.67
C GLU A 160 16.40 -1.12 -17.61
N GLN A 161 17.10 -0.89 -18.73
CA GLN A 161 18.57 -0.94 -18.77
C GLN A 161 19.19 0.11 -17.85
N LEU A 162 18.70 1.35 -17.89
CA LEU A 162 19.17 2.42 -17.02
C LEU A 162 18.91 2.11 -15.54
N LEU A 163 17.72 1.59 -15.20
CA LEU A 163 17.38 1.16 -13.86
C LEU A 163 18.31 0.06 -13.37
N PHE A 164 18.53 -0.98 -14.18
CA PHE A 164 19.33 -2.14 -13.80
C PHE A 164 20.80 -1.76 -13.63
N HIS A 165 21.33 -0.95 -14.56
CA HIS A 165 22.68 -0.42 -14.45
C HIS A 165 22.84 0.46 -13.20
N ARG A 166 21.87 1.35 -12.93
CA ARG A 166 21.88 2.19 -11.72
C ARG A 166 21.92 1.35 -10.45
N ILE A 167 21.06 0.34 -10.34
CA ILE A 167 21.06 -0.58 -9.18
C ILE A 167 22.43 -1.26 -9.06
N ASN A 168 22.96 -1.84 -10.14
CA ASN A 168 24.25 -2.53 -10.09
C ASN A 168 25.40 -1.60 -9.71
N SER A 169 25.39 -0.35 -10.18
CA SER A 169 26.41 0.66 -9.87
C SER A 169 26.43 1.11 -8.40
N LEU A 170 25.31 0.94 -7.68
CA LEU A 170 25.19 1.28 -6.27
C LEU A 170 25.60 0.13 -5.34
N LEU A 171 25.82 -1.07 -5.88
CA LEU A 171 26.25 -2.23 -5.09
C LEU A 171 27.77 -2.30 -5.00
N ALA A 172 28.28 -2.40 -3.79
CA ALA A 172 29.68 -2.73 -3.56
C ALA A 172 29.95 -4.19 -3.94
N GLU A 173 31.21 -4.55 -4.20
CA GLU A 173 31.59 -5.94 -4.47
C GLU A 173 31.22 -6.88 -3.30
N THR A 174 31.25 -6.38 -2.05
CA THR A 174 30.79 -7.12 -0.87
C THR A 174 29.29 -7.44 -0.92
N ASP A 175 28.48 -6.54 -1.47
CA ASP A 175 27.02 -6.73 -1.60
C ASP A 175 26.72 -7.77 -2.68
N LYS A 176 27.42 -7.68 -3.81
CA LYS A 176 27.34 -8.65 -4.91
C LYS A 176 27.76 -10.04 -4.45
N GLU A 177 28.87 -10.14 -3.73
CA GLU A 177 29.34 -11.39 -3.13
C GLU A 177 28.34 -11.93 -2.09
N TYR A 178 27.73 -11.07 -1.28
CA TYR A 178 26.68 -11.49 -0.34
C TYR A 178 25.45 -12.07 -1.07
N ILE A 179 25.02 -11.45 -2.18
CA ILE A 179 23.94 -11.97 -3.01
C ILE A 179 24.32 -13.34 -3.60
N ASP A 180 25.50 -13.46 -4.20
CA ASP A 180 25.90 -14.68 -4.91
C ASP A 180 26.24 -15.83 -3.94
N SER A 181 27.00 -15.56 -2.88
CA SER A 181 27.56 -16.58 -1.99
C SER A 181 26.69 -16.89 -0.77
N TYR A 182 25.78 -16.01 -0.37
CA TYR A 182 24.85 -16.28 0.74
C TYR A 182 23.40 -16.44 0.26
N ILE A 183 22.83 -15.43 -0.41
CA ILE A 183 21.40 -15.47 -0.82
C ILE A 183 21.18 -16.56 -1.87
N LEU A 184 22.02 -16.60 -2.90
CA LEU A 184 21.98 -17.56 -4.02
C LEU A 184 22.93 -18.76 -3.81
N SER A 185 23.25 -19.07 -2.55
CA SER A 185 24.23 -20.11 -2.17
C SER A 185 23.87 -21.51 -2.65
N SER A 186 22.62 -21.92 -2.51
CA SER A 186 22.14 -23.20 -3.05
C SER A 186 21.97 -23.15 -4.57
N ASN A 187 22.11 -24.30 -5.24
CA ASN A 187 21.77 -24.42 -6.66
C ASN A 187 20.24 -24.46 -6.89
N ASP A 188 19.50 -24.96 -5.89
CA ASP A 188 18.05 -25.19 -5.91
C ASP A 188 17.36 -24.28 -4.87
N CYS A 189 16.03 -24.39 -4.77
CA CYS A 189 15.22 -23.55 -3.89
C CYS A 189 15.05 -24.16 -2.49
N ASP A 190 16.15 -24.44 -1.79
CA ASP A 190 16.17 -25.05 -0.45
C ASP A 190 17.03 -24.28 0.58
N GLY A 191 17.71 -23.20 0.16
CA GLY A 191 18.56 -22.35 1.01
C GLY A 191 17.93 -21.03 1.46
N VAL A 192 18.78 -20.02 1.71
CA VAL A 192 18.37 -18.67 2.14
C VAL A 192 17.37 -18.04 1.18
N CYS A 193 17.58 -18.17 -0.13
CA CYS A 193 16.64 -17.69 -1.14
C CYS A 193 15.22 -18.23 -0.90
N GLN A 194 15.06 -19.53 -0.62
CA GLN A 194 13.75 -20.11 -0.37
C GLN A 194 13.11 -19.58 0.92
N PHE A 195 13.91 -19.41 1.98
CA PHE A 195 13.44 -18.81 3.22
C PHE A 195 12.90 -17.38 3.02
N LEU A 196 13.54 -16.59 2.16
CA LEU A 196 13.07 -15.24 1.78
C LEU A 196 11.84 -15.27 0.85
N ARG A 197 11.66 -16.33 0.06
CA ARG A 197 10.49 -16.50 -0.82
C ARG A 197 9.21 -16.86 -0.05
N GLN A 198 9.35 -17.48 1.12
CA GLN A 198 8.22 -17.82 1.97
C GLN A 198 7.54 -16.58 2.53
N ASP A 199 6.21 -16.56 2.49
CA ASP A 199 5.42 -15.50 3.10
C ASP A 199 5.34 -15.67 4.63
N SER A 200 5.07 -14.58 5.33
CA SER A 200 4.78 -14.64 6.77
C SER A 200 3.49 -15.40 7.02
N SER A 201 3.45 -16.12 8.14
CA SER A 201 2.30 -16.93 8.54
C SER A 201 1.67 -16.39 9.83
N SER A 202 0.88 -17.20 10.54
CA SER A 202 0.13 -16.75 11.72
C SER A 202 0.99 -16.02 12.77
N SER A 203 0.39 -15.12 13.56
CA SER A 203 1.14 -14.33 14.55
C SER A 203 1.54 -15.15 15.79
N THR A 204 2.64 -15.89 15.68
CA THR A 204 3.25 -16.68 16.77
C THR A 204 4.62 -16.11 17.13
N ARG A 205 5.12 -16.45 18.32
CA ARG A 205 6.48 -16.04 18.74
C ARG A 205 7.56 -16.54 17.77
N GLU A 206 7.37 -17.72 17.19
CA GLU A 206 8.35 -18.29 16.26
C GLU A 206 8.33 -17.58 14.91
N ASN A 207 7.15 -17.26 14.38
CA ASN A 207 7.04 -16.53 13.12
C ASN A 207 7.58 -15.11 13.22
N VAL A 208 7.44 -14.45 14.38
CA VAL A 208 8.11 -13.16 14.64
C VAL A 208 9.63 -13.29 14.55
N LYS A 209 10.22 -14.33 15.14
CA LYS A 209 11.67 -14.55 15.05
C LYS A 209 12.10 -14.82 13.61
N GLN A 210 11.31 -15.58 12.86
CA GLN A 210 11.58 -15.82 11.45
C GLN A 210 11.53 -14.50 10.66
N GLU A 211 10.55 -13.64 10.90
CA GLU A 211 10.43 -12.36 10.21
C GLU A 211 11.57 -11.40 10.58
N ILE A 212 11.97 -11.35 11.84
CA ILE A 212 13.16 -10.60 12.28
C ILE A 212 14.41 -11.12 11.56
N LYS A 213 14.58 -12.45 11.48
CA LYS A 213 15.69 -13.06 10.75
C LYS A 213 15.67 -12.71 9.25
N ARG A 214 14.49 -12.65 8.62
CA ARG A 214 14.36 -12.17 7.23
C ARG A 214 14.85 -10.73 7.13
N LEU A 215 14.38 -9.85 8.01
CA LEU A 215 14.78 -8.45 8.03
C LEU A 215 16.29 -8.29 8.25
N GLU A 216 16.90 -9.04 9.16
CA GLU A 216 18.36 -9.04 9.41
C GLU A 216 19.17 -9.45 8.17
N ILE A 217 18.69 -10.44 7.41
CA ILE A 217 19.32 -10.86 6.15
C ILE A 217 19.23 -9.75 5.10
N LEU A 218 18.06 -9.15 4.95
CA LEU A 218 17.79 -8.13 3.93
C LEU A 218 18.48 -6.80 4.26
N ALA A 219 18.57 -6.43 5.54
CA ALA A 219 19.16 -5.18 6.02
C ALA A 219 20.69 -5.10 5.85
N ARG A 220 21.37 -6.20 5.50
CA ARG A 220 22.81 -6.19 5.16
C ARG A 220 23.10 -5.50 3.84
N LEU A 221 22.10 -5.35 2.98
CA LEU A 221 22.22 -4.74 1.66
C LEU A 221 21.86 -3.25 1.72
N PRO A 222 22.32 -2.42 0.76
CA PRO A 222 22.14 -0.96 0.81
C PRO A 222 20.72 -0.52 0.41
N ILE A 223 19.71 -0.93 1.18
CA ILE A 223 18.29 -0.64 0.90
C ILE A 223 18.01 0.87 0.83
N GLU A 224 18.63 1.66 1.71
CA GLU A 224 18.44 3.12 1.77
C GLU A 224 18.92 3.84 0.50
N GLN A 225 19.92 3.29 -0.20
CA GLN A 225 20.41 3.85 -1.47
C GLN A 225 19.48 3.52 -2.65
N LEU A 226 18.58 2.56 -2.46
CA LEU A 226 17.70 2.00 -3.49
C LEU A 226 16.23 2.41 -3.31
N LEU A 227 15.94 3.46 -2.52
CA LEU A 227 14.58 3.95 -2.31
C LEU A 227 13.85 4.32 -3.61
N PHE A 228 14.59 4.75 -4.65
CA PHE A 228 14.02 5.04 -5.98
C PHE A 228 13.38 3.81 -6.66
N VAL A 229 13.68 2.60 -6.21
CA VAL A 229 13.01 1.38 -6.70
C VAL A 229 11.51 1.43 -6.38
N TYR A 230 11.10 2.08 -5.29
CA TYR A 230 9.70 2.24 -4.92
C TYR A 230 8.94 3.26 -5.80
N ASP A 231 9.63 4.07 -6.59
CA ASP A 231 9.03 4.99 -7.57
C ASP A 231 8.64 4.28 -8.87
N VAL A 232 9.23 3.11 -9.15
CA VAL A 232 8.86 2.28 -10.31
C VAL A 232 7.43 1.76 -10.14
N ASN A 233 6.58 1.86 -11.15
CA ASN A 233 5.20 1.38 -11.15
C ASN A 233 5.08 -0.03 -10.54
N ILE A 234 4.14 -0.21 -9.61
CA ILE A 234 3.96 -1.47 -8.86
C ILE A 234 3.76 -2.69 -9.77
N LYS A 235 3.07 -2.52 -10.92
CA LYS A 235 2.87 -3.59 -11.90
C LYS A 235 4.19 -4.05 -12.49
N GLN A 236 5.08 -3.12 -12.80
CA GLN A 236 6.40 -3.46 -13.32
C GLN A 236 7.29 -4.08 -12.23
N ARG A 237 7.31 -3.53 -11.01
CA ARG A 237 8.03 -4.16 -9.89
C ARG A 237 7.60 -5.61 -9.69
N ASN A 238 6.30 -5.87 -9.77
CA ASN A 238 5.75 -7.22 -9.68
C ASN A 238 6.17 -8.12 -10.86
N ILE A 239 6.35 -7.58 -12.07
CA ILE A 239 6.93 -8.33 -13.20
C ILE A 239 8.38 -8.70 -12.89
N TYR A 240 9.20 -7.77 -12.40
CA TYR A 240 10.60 -8.04 -12.01
C TYR A 240 10.70 -9.06 -10.88
N ARG A 241 9.85 -8.91 -9.86
CA ARG A 241 9.69 -9.88 -8.77
C ARG A 241 9.41 -11.28 -9.31
N ARG A 242 8.43 -11.42 -10.21
CA ARG A 242 8.09 -12.71 -10.83
C ARG A 242 9.28 -13.27 -11.62
N ARG A 243 9.98 -12.45 -12.41
CA ARG A 243 11.18 -12.87 -13.16
C ARG A 243 12.25 -13.45 -12.22
N PHE A 244 12.49 -12.84 -11.06
CA PHE A 244 13.41 -13.39 -10.05
C PHE A 244 12.89 -14.70 -9.42
N LEU A 245 11.60 -14.76 -9.08
CA LEU A 245 10.97 -15.92 -8.45
C LEU A 245 10.92 -17.16 -9.35
N THR A 246 10.75 -16.96 -10.66
CA THR A 246 10.73 -18.06 -11.65
C THR A 246 12.11 -18.72 -11.81
N ASP A 247 13.19 -18.00 -11.52
CA ASP A 247 14.53 -18.57 -11.61
C ASP A 247 14.87 -19.39 -10.36
N THR A 248 15.56 -20.52 -10.57
CA THR A 248 16.35 -21.14 -9.50
C THR A 248 17.59 -20.29 -9.23
N PRO A 249 18.21 -20.33 -8.05
CA PRO A 249 19.41 -19.55 -7.78
C PRO A 249 20.53 -19.79 -8.80
N LYS A 250 20.71 -21.04 -9.26
CA LYS A 250 21.64 -21.38 -10.35
C LYS A 250 21.31 -20.67 -11.66
N ARG A 251 20.03 -20.54 -12.01
CA ARG A 251 19.58 -19.81 -13.21
C ARG A 251 19.77 -18.31 -13.05
N SER A 252 19.50 -17.75 -11.87
CA SER A 252 19.79 -16.35 -11.55
C SER A 252 21.27 -16.01 -11.75
N LYS A 253 22.18 -16.87 -11.26
CA LYS A 253 23.64 -16.70 -11.44
C LYS A 253 24.12 -16.71 -12.89
N ARG A 254 23.37 -17.34 -13.81
CA ARG A 254 23.70 -17.37 -15.25
C ARG A 254 23.33 -16.09 -16.00
N ARG A 255 22.55 -15.19 -15.38
CA ARG A 255 22.23 -13.89 -15.98
C ARG A 255 23.45 -12.97 -16.00
N THR A 256 23.42 -11.97 -16.90
CA THR A 256 24.36 -10.85 -16.87
C THR A 256 24.32 -10.17 -15.50
N ASN A 257 25.44 -9.58 -15.07
CA ASN A 257 25.55 -8.95 -13.75
C ASN A 257 24.45 -7.90 -13.52
N ASP A 258 24.21 -7.01 -14.50
CA ASP A 258 23.15 -5.99 -14.41
C ASP A 258 21.78 -6.61 -14.15
N THR A 259 21.39 -7.61 -14.93
CA THR A 259 20.08 -8.25 -14.79
C THR A 259 19.98 -9.04 -13.49
N ARG A 260 21.04 -9.78 -13.13
CA ARG A 260 21.07 -10.62 -11.93
C ARG A 260 20.86 -9.78 -10.67
N TYR A 261 21.71 -8.79 -10.49
CA TYR A 261 21.71 -7.98 -9.27
C TYR A 261 20.51 -7.05 -9.23
N ALA A 262 20.07 -6.49 -10.36
CA ALA A 262 18.87 -5.66 -10.38
C ALA A 262 17.61 -6.46 -10.00
N LEU A 263 17.39 -7.63 -10.60
CA LEU A 263 16.24 -8.47 -10.26
C LEU A 263 16.27 -8.95 -8.81
N ALA A 264 17.46 -9.34 -8.32
CA ALA A 264 17.64 -9.72 -6.92
C ALA A 264 17.32 -8.55 -5.98
N MET A 265 17.87 -7.36 -6.23
CA MET A 265 17.66 -6.19 -5.39
C MET A 265 16.22 -5.67 -5.43
N ILE A 266 15.55 -5.68 -6.59
CA ILE A 266 14.12 -5.31 -6.66
C ILE A 266 13.29 -6.27 -5.80
N PHE A 267 13.55 -7.58 -5.86
CA PHE A 267 12.89 -8.56 -4.99
C PHE A 267 13.20 -8.30 -3.51
N ILE A 268 14.47 -8.03 -3.17
CA ILE A 268 14.95 -7.79 -1.81
C ILE A 268 14.33 -6.52 -1.21
N CYS A 269 14.27 -5.42 -1.96
CA CYS A 269 13.60 -4.18 -1.53
C CYS A 269 12.11 -4.45 -1.21
N GLN A 270 11.39 -5.11 -2.12
CA GLN A 270 9.99 -5.46 -1.86
C GLN A 270 9.85 -6.39 -0.64
N ARG A 271 10.72 -7.38 -0.49
CA ARG A 271 10.71 -8.28 0.69
C ARG A 271 11.09 -7.57 1.98
N TYR A 272 11.93 -6.53 1.93
CA TYR A 272 12.30 -5.73 3.08
C TYR A 272 11.09 -4.94 3.61
N GLN A 273 10.39 -4.23 2.71
CA GLN A 273 9.14 -3.52 3.05
C GLN A 273 8.10 -4.48 3.61
N GLU A 274 7.86 -5.60 2.91
CA GLU A 274 6.88 -6.60 3.35
C GLU A 274 7.25 -7.23 4.70
N ALA A 275 8.54 -7.39 5.02
CA ALA A 275 8.97 -7.87 6.33
C ALA A 275 8.69 -6.87 7.45
N ILE A 276 8.87 -5.58 7.19
CA ILE A 276 8.48 -4.51 8.12
C ILE A 276 6.96 -4.53 8.31
N ASP A 277 6.17 -4.59 7.23
CA ASP A 277 4.71 -4.66 7.29
C ASP A 277 4.23 -5.86 8.11
N ASN A 278 4.80 -7.04 7.86
CA ASN A 278 4.49 -8.27 8.61
C ASN A 278 4.79 -8.12 10.12
N LEU A 279 5.92 -7.49 10.47
CA LEU A 279 6.26 -7.20 11.86
C LEU A 279 5.27 -6.23 12.51
N VAL A 280 4.84 -5.19 11.79
CA VAL A 280 3.81 -4.25 12.25
C VAL A 280 2.48 -4.98 12.48
N ASP A 281 2.08 -5.87 11.58
CA ASP A 281 0.87 -6.68 11.74
C ASP A 281 0.95 -7.62 12.93
N HIS A 282 2.10 -8.28 13.15
CA HIS A 282 2.34 -9.08 14.35
C HIS A 282 2.25 -8.25 15.63
N LEU A 283 2.82 -7.04 15.62
CA LEU A 283 2.75 -6.11 16.76
C LEU A 283 1.29 -5.74 17.07
N LEU A 284 0.53 -5.33 16.04
CA LEU A 284 -0.89 -5.00 16.17
C LEU A 284 -1.71 -6.19 16.68
N TYR A 285 -1.36 -7.41 16.25
CA TYR A 285 -1.98 -8.64 16.72
C TYR A 285 -1.73 -8.87 18.21
N PHE A 286 -0.47 -8.86 18.69
CA PHE A 286 -0.19 -9.12 20.10
C PHE A 286 -0.83 -8.08 21.03
N ILE A 287 -0.80 -6.81 20.65
CA ILE A 287 -1.46 -5.74 21.41
C ILE A 287 -2.98 -5.98 21.43
N HIS A 288 -3.56 -6.43 20.31
CA HIS A 288 -4.98 -6.77 20.28
C HIS A 288 -5.33 -7.98 21.17
N GLN A 289 -4.46 -8.99 21.25
CA GLN A 289 -4.66 -10.14 22.14
C GLN A 289 -4.71 -9.75 23.62
N MET A 290 -3.99 -8.70 24.01
CA MET A 290 -4.09 -8.15 25.37
C MET A 290 -5.50 -7.60 25.65
N LYS A 291 -6.11 -6.90 24.68
CA LYS A 291 -7.50 -6.44 24.78
C LYS A 291 -8.47 -7.62 24.88
N LYS A 292 -8.34 -8.61 23.99
CA LYS A 292 -9.19 -9.82 24.02
C LYS A 292 -9.10 -10.56 25.37
N ALA A 293 -7.91 -10.64 25.96
CA ALA A 293 -7.72 -11.24 27.27
C ALA A 293 -8.44 -10.45 28.38
N ALA A 294 -8.39 -9.12 28.33
CA ALA A 294 -9.12 -8.25 29.24
C ALA A 294 -10.63 -8.46 29.14
N ASP A 295 -11.16 -8.43 27.91
CA ASP A 295 -12.59 -8.60 27.63
C ASP A 295 -13.08 -9.97 28.08
N ALA A 296 -12.32 -11.04 27.82
CA ALA A 296 -12.66 -12.39 28.22
C ALA A 296 -12.67 -12.57 29.74
N LYS A 297 -11.66 -12.03 30.45
CA LYS A 297 -11.62 -12.11 31.93
C LYS A 297 -12.71 -11.24 32.56
N GLY A 298 -12.96 -10.05 32.01
CA GLY A 298 -14.04 -9.17 32.45
C GLY A 298 -15.40 -9.84 32.32
N LYS A 299 -15.71 -10.43 31.15
CA LYS A 299 -16.95 -11.19 30.94
C LYS A 299 -17.12 -12.33 31.96
N LYS A 300 -16.06 -13.09 32.23
CA LYS A 300 -16.09 -14.17 33.23
C LYS A 300 -16.41 -13.65 34.64
N LEU A 301 -15.71 -12.60 35.09
CA LEU A 301 -15.94 -12.00 36.41
C LEU A 301 -17.34 -11.37 36.53
N HIS A 302 -17.83 -10.71 35.47
CA HIS A 302 -19.19 -10.18 35.47
C HIS A 302 -20.26 -11.27 35.48
N ALA A 303 -20.02 -12.40 34.80
CA ALA A 303 -20.92 -13.55 34.88
C ALA A 303 -20.88 -14.23 36.27
N GLU A 304 -19.71 -14.32 36.91
CA GLU A 304 -19.58 -14.78 38.29
C GLU A 304 -20.34 -13.85 39.26
N LEU A 305 -20.20 -12.53 39.10
CA LEU A 305 -20.98 -11.56 39.87
C LEU A 305 -22.48 -11.67 39.63
N GLY A 306 -22.91 -11.83 38.38
CA GLY A 306 -24.33 -11.99 38.05
C GLY A 306 -24.95 -13.26 38.65
N LYS A 307 -24.16 -14.32 38.87
CA LYS A 307 -24.60 -15.53 39.58
C LYS A 307 -24.64 -15.37 41.11
N GLN A 308 -23.83 -14.47 41.66
CA GLN A 308 -23.65 -14.28 43.10
C GLN A 308 -24.38 -13.06 43.67
N MET A 309 -24.84 -12.14 42.82
CA MET A 309 -25.86 -11.17 43.19
C MET A 309 -27.18 -11.92 43.30
N GLY A 310 -27.47 -12.43 44.50
CA GLY A 310 -28.84 -12.74 44.91
C GLY A 310 -29.67 -11.46 44.83
N ASP A 311 -30.90 -11.61 44.36
CA ASP A 311 -31.83 -10.56 43.94
C ASP A 311 -31.85 -9.31 44.83
N LEU A 312 -32.13 -8.16 44.21
CA LEU A 312 -32.50 -6.92 44.91
C LEU A 312 -33.55 -7.17 46.01
N ASP A 313 -34.36 -8.22 45.87
CA ASP A 313 -35.33 -8.72 46.83
C ASP A 313 -34.75 -9.03 48.21
N LEU A 314 -33.51 -9.53 48.31
CA LEU A 314 -32.84 -9.74 49.61
C LEU A 314 -32.54 -8.41 50.33
N LEU A 315 -32.22 -7.35 49.57
CA LEU A 315 -32.03 -6.02 50.14
C LEU A 315 -33.35 -5.39 50.57
N TYR A 316 -34.44 -5.66 49.84
CA TYR A 316 -35.79 -5.23 50.22
C TYR A 316 -36.26 -5.97 51.49
N GLN A 317 -36.09 -7.29 51.57
CA GLN A 317 -36.40 -8.08 52.76
C GLN A 317 -35.63 -7.59 53.99
N LEU A 318 -34.33 -7.32 53.86
CA LEU A 318 -33.54 -6.76 54.95
C LEU A 318 -34.04 -5.36 55.38
N ALA A 319 -34.48 -4.53 54.43
CA ALA A 319 -35.02 -3.21 54.72
C ALA A 319 -36.40 -3.29 55.40
N GLU A 320 -37.24 -4.26 55.02
CA GLU A 320 -38.55 -4.53 55.64
C GLU A 320 -38.38 -5.02 57.08
N ILE A 321 -37.51 -6.00 57.33
CA ILE A 321 -37.21 -6.49 58.68
C ILE A 321 -36.71 -5.35 59.57
N ASN A 322 -35.79 -4.51 59.08
CA ASN A 322 -35.29 -3.37 59.85
C ASN A 322 -36.35 -2.28 60.11
N ARG A 323 -37.31 -2.10 59.20
CA ARG A 323 -38.43 -1.15 59.36
C ARG A 323 -39.42 -1.65 60.40
N ASP A 324 -39.76 -2.93 60.35
CA ASP A 324 -40.83 -3.54 61.15
C ASP A 324 -40.34 -3.94 62.55
N HIS A 325 -39.05 -4.28 62.69
CA HIS A 325 -38.41 -4.76 63.92
C HIS A 325 -37.13 -3.98 64.31
N PRO A 326 -37.18 -2.65 64.52
CA PRO A 326 -35.99 -1.81 64.67
C PRO A 326 -35.21 -2.00 65.99
N GLN A 327 -35.81 -2.64 67.00
CA GLN A 327 -35.21 -2.84 68.34
C GLN A 327 -34.85 -4.31 68.62
N ASP A 328 -35.16 -5.22 67.71
CA ASP A 328 -34.99 -6.66 67.92
C ASP A 328 -33.52 -7.09 67.74
N ILE A 329 -33.15 -8.19 68.38
CA ILE A 329 -31.80 -8.75 68.27
C ILE A 329 -31.66 -9.40 66.88
N ILE A 330 -30.58 -9.07 66.17
CA ILE A 330 -30.30 -9.50 64.78
C ILE A 330 -30.45 -11.02 64.60
N GLU A 331 -29.96 -11.81 65.58
CA GLU A 331 -30.05 -13.27 65.55
C GLU A 331 -31.48 -13.81 65.53
N GLN A 332 -32.44 -13.04 66.08
CA GLN A 332 -33.84 -13.44 66.21
C GLN A 332 -34.71 -12.85 65.08
N ALA A 333 -34.37 -11.67 64.57
CA ALA A 333 -35.17 -10.98 63.56
C ALA A 333 -34.67 -11.21 62.11
N VAL A 334 -33.35 -11.30 61.90
CA VAL A 334 -32.75 -11.31 60.55
C VAL A 334 -32.37 -12.72 60.11
N TYR A 335 -31.66 -13.49 60.94
CA TYR A 335 -31.12 -14.80 60.54
C TYR A 335 -32.15 -15.89 60.22
N PRO A 336 -33.37 -15.90 60.82
CA PRO A 336 -34.41 -16.85 60.42
C PRO A 336 -34.92 -16.65 58.99
N GLU A 337 -34.96 -15.40 58.50
CA GLU A 337 -35.43 -15.08 57.15
C GLU A 337 -34.28 -15.01 56.13
N ILE A 338 -33.13 -14.49 56.54
CA ILE A 338 -31.94 -14.34 55.72
C ILE A 338 -30.77 -15.03 56.43
N PRO A 339 -30.40 -16.26 56.01
CA PRO A 339 -29.27 -16.97 56.60
C PRO A 339 -27.98 -16.16 56.55
N GLN A 340 -27.17 -16.26 57.61
CA GLN A 340 -25.90 -15.55 57.71
C GLN A 340 -24.96 -15.85 56.53
N GLU A 341 -24.98 -17.07 55.99
CA GLU A 341 -24.22 -17.46 54.81
C GLU A 341 -24.56 -16.61 53.57
N THR A 342 -25.82 -16.20 53.41
CA THR A 342 -26.29 -15.36 52.31
C THR A 342 -25.79 -13.92 52.47
N ILE A 343 -25.73 -13.42 53.70
CA ILE A 343 -25.16 -12.11 54.04
C ILE A 343 -23.65 -12.10 53.74
N ASP A 344 -22.94 -13.15 54.14
CA ASP A 344 -21.51 -13.32 53.85
C ASP A 344 -21.23 -13.40 52.34
N GLN A 345 -22.09 -14.10 51.59
CA GLN A 345 -22.02 -14.14 50.14
C GLN A 345 -22.24 -12.75 49.52
N LEU A 346 -23.21 -11.97 50.00
CA LEU A 346 -23.45 -10.59 49.56
C LEU A 346 -22.24 -9.68 49.80
N ILE A 347 -21.61 -9.77 50.97
CA ILE A 347 -20.40 -9.03 51.31
C ILE A 347 -19.25 -9.42 50.36
N LYS A 348 -19.02 -10.72 50.16
CA LYS A 348 -18.01 -11.23 49.22
C LYS A 348 -18.27 -10.75 47.79
N THR A 349 -19.52 -10.75 47.33
CA THR A 349 -19.92 -10.24 46.01
C THR A 349 -19.63 -8.75 45.87
N ARG A 350 -19.85 -7.94 46.92
CA ARG A 350 -19.50 -6.51 46.94
C ARG A 350 -17.98 -6.29 46.87
N GLU A 351 -17.19 -7.11 47.56
CA GLU A 351 -15.72 -7.04 47.47
C GLU A 351 -15.19 -7.46 46.10
N LEU A 352 -15.77 -8.51 45.53
CA LEU A 352 -15.49 -8.95 44.17
C LEU A 352 -15.84 -7.87 43.14
N SER A 353 -17.00 -7.21 43.28
CA SER A 353 -17.44 -6.16 42.35
C SER A 353 -16.50 -4.95 42.35
N LYS A 354 -16.02 -4.54 43.54
CA LYS A 354 -15.00 -3.49 43.69
C LYS A 354 -13.65 -3.88 43.08
N SER A 355 -13.29 -5.16 43.14
CA SER A 355 -11.98 -5.66 42.70
C SER A 355 -11.92 -6.13 41.24
N VAL A 356 -13.06 -6.25 40.53
CA VAL A 356 -13.09 -6.73 39.12
C VAL A 356 -12.06 -6.05 38.23
N LYS A 357 -12.01 -4.71 38.22
CA LYS A 357 -11.09 -3.96 37.36
C LYS A 357 -9.62 -4.33 37.63
N LYS A 358 -9.26 -4.44 38.92
CA LYS A 358 -7.92 -4.85 39.38
C LYS A 358 -7.61 -6.29 38.96
N LEU A 359 -8.54 -7.22 39.18
CA LEU A 359 -8.38 -8.64 38.80
C LEU A 359 -8.25 -8.83 37.28
N VAL A 360 -9.01 -8.08 36.48
CA VAL A 360 -8.86 -8.06 35.01
C VAL A 360 -7.47 -7.56 34.63
N GLN A 361 -7.04 -6.43 35.21
CA GLN A 361 -5.74 -5.84 34.93
C GLN A 361 -4.61 -6.81 35.29
N GLU A 362 -4.58 -7.37 36.49
CA GLU A 362 -3.58 -8.35 36.92
C GLU A 362 -3.51 -9.56 35.98
N SER A 363 -4.66 -10.08 35.55
CA SER A 363 -4.74 -11.17 34.58
C SER A 363 -4.13 -10.79 33.22
N VAL A 364 -4.41 -9.57 32.74
CA VAL A 364 -3.85 -9.04 31.49
C VAL A 364 -2.34 -8.85 31.61
N ILE A 365 -1.86 -8.25 32.71
CA ILE A 365 -0.42 -8.04 32.96
C ILE A 365 0.32 -9.37 33.05
N LYS A 366 -0.27 -10.37 33.71
CA LYS A 366 0.29 -11.73 33.76
C LYS A 366 0.41 -12.33 32.36
N LYS A 367 -0.66 -12.29 31.56
CA LYS A 367 -0.65 -12.83 30.19
C LYS A 367 0.32 -12.08 29.29
N TYR A 368 0.33 -10.75 29.36
CA TYR A 368 1.28 -9.90 28.66
C TYR A 368 2.72 -10.28 29.00
N SER A 369 3.05 -10.36 30.30
CA SER A 369 4.40 -10.67 30.79
C SER A 369 4.92 -12.01 30.27
N ILE A 370 4.06 -13.02 30.23
CA ILE A 370 4.44 -14.40 29.88
C ILE A 370 4.44 -14.62 28.37
N SER A 371 3.40 -14.16 27.67
CA SER A 371 3.14 -14.59 26.29
C SER A 371 3.52 -13.56 25.23
N PHE A 372 3.43 -12.26 25.51
CA PHE A 372 3.45 -11.23 24.46
C PHE A 372 4.63 -10.26 24.59
N ARG A 373 5.08 -9.98 25.81
CA ARG A 373 6.10 -8.96 26.10
C ARG A 373 7.36 -9.13 25.26
N SER A 374 7.94 -10.34 25.23
CA SER A 374 9.16 -10.60 24.47
C SER A 374 8.95 -10.35 22.96
N SER A 375 7.85 -10.83 22.37
CA SER A 375 7.59 -10.62 20.95
C SER A 375 7.40 -9.14 20.62
N ILE A 376 6.64 -8.40 21.44
CA ILE A 376 6.42 -6.95 21.24
C ILE A 376 7.75 -6.19 21.26
N PHE A 377 8.60 -6.41 22.27
CA PHE A 377 9.88 -5.72 22.36
C PHE A 377 10.84 -6.13 21.23
N ASN A 378 10.91 -7.41 20.88
CA ASN A 378 11.73 -7.88 19.76
C ASN A 378 11.29 -7.24 18.42
N ILE A 379 9.99 -7.00 18.23
CA ILE A 379 9.52 -6.27 17.05
C ILE A 379 9.96 -4.80 17.12
N LEU A 380 9.77 -4.15 18.27
CA LEU A 380 10.10 -2.74 18.46
C LEU A 380 11.59 -2.42 18.34
N THR A 381 12.48 -3.40 18.54
CA THR A 381 13.91 -3.23 18.28
C THR A 381 14.27 -3.23 16.79
N CYS A 382 13.38 -3.75 15.94
CA CYS A 382 13.61 -3.93 14.51
C CYS A 382 12.92 -2.87 13.65
N ILE A 383 11.94 -2.13 14.20
CA ILE A 383 11.17 -1.12 13.47
C ILE A 383 11.50 0.29 13.98
N ASP A 384 11.63 1.24 13.05
CA ASP A 384 11.86 2.65 13.36
C ASP A 384 10.52 3.41 13.37
N LEU A 385 9.98 3.62 14.58
CA LEU A 385 8.74 4.38 14.78
C LEU A 385 9.02 5.89 14.68
N LYS A 386 8.17 6.59 13.94
CA LYS A 386 8.15 8.06 13.85
C LYS A 386 6.78 8.60 14.25
N SER A 387 6.78 9.77 14.88
CA SER A 387 5.55 10.49 15.26
C SER A 387 5.84 11.96 15.50
N ASN A 388 4.86 12.81 15.22
CA ASN A 388 4.89 14.22 15.61
C ASN A 388 4.60 14.43 17.10
N ASN A 389 4.10 13.41 17.81
CA ASN A 389 3.81 13.49 19.24
C ASN A 389 5.07 13.14 20.06
N MET A 390 5.81 14.17 20.45
CA MET A 390 7.08 14.02 21.18
C MET A 390 6.91 13.35 22.54
N GLU A 391 5.84 13.65 23.29
CA GLU A 391 5.56 13.02 24.59
C GLU A 391 5.32 11.52 24.45
N PHE A 392 4.58 11.11 23.44
CA PHE A 392 4.38 9.70 23.12
C PHE A 392 5.69 9.00 22.74
N MET A 393 6.55 9.65 21.94
CA MET A 393 7.87 9.11 21.60
C MET A 393 8.78 8.98 22.83
N LYS A 394 8.76 9.95 23.76
CA LYS A 394 9.46 9.83 25.05
C LYS A 394 8.97 8.61 25.84
N ALA A 395 7.66 8.32 25.83
CA ALA A 395 7.11 7.14 26.50
C ALA A 395 7.58 5.83 25.87
N ILE A 396 7.63 5.74 24.54
CA ILE A 396 8.15 4.58 23.81
C ILE A 396 9.64 4.37 24.12
N ASN A 397 10.43 5.45 24.08
CA ASN A 397 11.85 5.39 24.40
C ASN A 397 12.08 4.95 25.85
N LEU A 398 11.26 5.45 26.79
CA LEU A 398 11.32 5.06 28.19
C LEU A 398 11.11 3.55 28.37
N ILE A 399 10.05 2.98 27.80
CA ILE A 399 9.78 1.54 27.94
C ILE A 399 10.87 0.69 27.29
N GLN A 400 11.47 1.14 26.17
CA GLN A 400 12.59 0.46 25.52
C GLN A 400 13.86 0.49 26.38
N ARG A 401 14.21 1.63 26.98
CA ARG A 401 15.36 1.74 27.91
C ARG A 401 15.27 0.75 29.07
N TYR A 402 14.07 0.55 29.62
CA TYR A 402 13.85 -0.31 30.78
C TYR A 402 13.42 -1.74 30.43
N GLN A 403 13.48 -2.16 29.15
CA GLN A 403 12.94 -3.43 28.70
C GLN A 403 13.57 -4.66 29.38
N HIS A 404 14.87 -4.61 29.68
CA HIS A 404 15.63 -5.69 30.34
C HIS A 404 15.70 -5.55 31.86
N SER A 405 15.27 -4.41 32.41
CA SER A 405 15.29 -4.19 33.85
C SER A 405 14.31 -5.14 34.56
N LYS A 406 14.70 -5.67 35.73
CA LYS A 406 13.85 -6.56 36.55
C LYS A 406 12.99 -5.81 37.57
N VAL A 407 13.12 -4.47 37.64
CA VAL A 407 12.37 -3.65 38.59
C VAL A 407 10.86 -3.70 38.34
N LYS A 408 10.08 -3.71 39.44
CA LYS A 408 8.61 -3.61 39.42
C LYS A 408 8.16 -2.17 39.13
N TYR A 409 8.86 -1.19 39.72
CA TYR A 409 8.59 0.23 39.59
C TYR A 409 9.73 0.92 38.85
N TYR A 410 9.42 1.97 38.09
CA TYR A 410 10.45 2.88 37.59
C TYR A 410 11.17 3.60 38.75
N PRO A 411 12.45 4.00 38.57
CA PRO A 411 13.16 4.85 39.53
C PRO A 411 12.42 6.15 39.81
N ILE A 412 12.59 6.73 41.00
CA ILE A 412 11.87 7.96 41.42
C ILE A 412 12.37 9.16 40.61
N GLU A 413 13.64 9.13 40.22
CA GLU A 413 14.33 10.18 39.47
C GLU A 413 13.90 10.21 38.00
N GLU A 414 13.21 9.17 37.53
CA GLU A 414 12.79 9.05 36.14
C GLU A 414 11.55 9.90 35.86
N ILE A 415 11.62 10.74 34.83
CA ILE A 415 10.47 11.53 34.37
C ILE A 415 9.60 10.64 33.49
N ILE A 416 8.39 10.32 33.96
CA ILE A 416 7.48 9.39 33.29
C ILE A 416 6.41 10.18 32.52
N PRO A 417 6.41 10.14 31.18
CA PRO A 417 5.40 10.81 30.38
C PRO A 417 4.00 10.25 30.67
N ALA A 418 3.11 11.09 31.17
CA ALA A 418 1.75 10.68 31.58
C ALA A 418 0.68 11.67 31.12
N ASN A 419 1.00 12.97 31.19
CA ASN A 419 0.15 14.05 30.69
C ASN A 419 -0.01 13.90 29.17
N ASP A 420 -1.22 14.16 28.68
CA ASP A 420 -1.64 14.06 27.26
C ASP A 420 -1.57 12.67 26.61
N ILE A 421 -1.03 11.66 27.30
CA ILE A 421 -0.88 10.28 26.81
C ILE A 421 -1.98 9.37 27.38
N MET A 422 -2.36 9.56 28.65
CA MET A 422 -3.32 8.70 29.35
C MET A 422 -4.27 9.49 30.26
N SER A 423 -5.49 8.98 30.45
CA SER A 423 -6.51 9.65 31.26
C SER A 423 -6.24 9.51 32.76
N LYS A 424 -6.78 10.43 33.58
CA LYS A 424 -6.67 10.36 35.05
C LYS A 424 -7.15 9.02 35.62
N GLN A 425 -8.18 8.42 35.03
CA GLN A 425 -8.67 7.10 35.43
C GLN A 425 -7.65 5.99 35.17
N GLN A 426 -6.91 6.05 34.06
CA GLN A 426 -5.84 5.08 33.77
C GLN A 426 -4.66 5.27 34.73
N GLN A 427 -4.33 6.52 35.05
CA GLN A 427 -3.26 6.85 36.00
C GLN A 427 -3.52 6.24 37.38
N GLN A 428 -4.76 6.22 37.88
CA GLN A 428 -5.10 5.61 39.17
C GLN A 428 -4.69 4.14 39.32
N TYR A 429 -4.56 3.41 38.21
CA TYR A 429 -4.21 1.99 38.21
C TYR A 429 -2.73 1.71 37.90
N ILE A 430 -1.97 2.74 37.56
CA ILE A 430 -0.56 2.65 37.16
C ILE A 430 0.33 3.34 38.21
N PHE A 431 -0.19 4.41 38.82
CA PHE A 431 0.49 5.23 39.82
C PHE A 431 -0.02 4.84 41.20
N GLU A 432 0.84 4.23 42.00
CA GLU A 432 0.60 3.86 43.39
C GLU A 432 1.35 4.84 44.31
N LYS A 433 0.82 5.15 45.49
CA LYS A 433 1.60 5.81 46.54
C LYS A 433 2.20 4.73 47.43
N ASP A 434 3.50 4.81 47.70
CA ASP A 434 4.12 3.95 48.71
C ASP A 434 3.79 4.43 50.14
N GLU A 435 4.27 3.69 51.14
CA GLU A 435 4.04 3.98 52.56
C GLU A 435 4.54 5.38 52.99
N SER A 436 5.50 5.95 52.24
CA SER A 436 6.03 7.30 52.45
C SER A 436 5.21 8.40 51.74
N GLY A 437 4.15 8.01 51.02
CA GLY A 437 3.34 8.91 50.20
C GLY A 437 3.96 9.25 48.84
N THR A 438 5.11 8.65 48.50
CA THR A 438 5.83 8.90 47.24
C THR A 438 5.14 8.17 46.10
N VAL A 439 4.96 8.85 44.96
CA VAL A 439 4.32 8.30 43.77
C VAL A 439 5.27 7.34 43.06
N ARG A 440 4.85 6.09 42.90
CA ARG A 440 5.55 5.01 42.19
C ARG A 440 4.74 4.58 40.97
N VAL A 441 5.42 4.29 39.87
CA VAL A 441 4.76 3.85 38.63
C VAL A 441 5.07 2.40 38.35
N ILE A 442 4.03 1.57 38.25
CA ILE A 442 4.20 0.14 37.93
C ILE A 442 4.59 0.01 36.45
N LYS A 443 5.78 -0.54 36.21
CA LYS A 443 6.39 -0.56 34.88
C LYS A 443 5.54 -1.29 33.84
N LYS A 444 5.08 -2.50 34.14
CA LYS A 444 4.36 -3.35 33.19
C LYS A 444 2.97 -2.81 32.84
N ASP A 445 2.33 -2.17 33.80
CA ASP A 445 1.04 -1.51 33.62
C ASP A 445 1.18 -0.29 32.71
N TYR A 446 2.24 0.49 32.92
CA TYR A 446 2.62 1.56 32.01
C TYR A 446 2.94 1.05 30.60
N GLU A 447 3.79 0.02 30.46
CA GLU A 447 4.09 -0.65 29.17
C GLU A 447 2.78 -1.02 28.43
N CYS A 448 1.86 -1.68 29.13
CA CYS A 448 0.57 -2.09 28.55
C CYS A 448 -0.30 -0.90 28.12
N ALA A 449 -0.31 0.19 28.89
CA ALA A 449 -1.05 1.40 28.53
C ALA A 449 -0.47 2.05 27.27
N ILE A 450 0.86 2.17 27.19
CA ILE A 450 1.56 2.72 26.03
C ILE A 450 1.34 1.87 24.78
N PHE A 451 1.39 0.53 24.87
CA PHE A 451 1.12 -0.31 23.69
C PHE A 451 -0.33 -0.21 23.20
N LYS A 452 -1.31 -0.15 24.11
CA LYS A 452 -2.71 0.10 23.70
C LYS A 452 -2.85 1.42 22.95
N LEU A 453 -2.13 2.45 23.39
CA LEU A 453 -2.07 3.74 22.71
C LEU A 453 -1.34 3.65 21.36
N LEU A 454 -0.20 2.97 21.30
CA LEU A 454 0.58 2.73 20.07
C LEU A 454 -0.30 2.14 18.97
N ARG A 455 -1.07 1.09 19.29
CA ARG A 455 -1.99 0.47 18.35
C ARG A 455 -3.04 1.44 17.81
N ARG A 456 -3.55 2.35 18.65
CA ARG A 456 -4.51 3.38 18.20
C ARG A 456 -3.82 4.39 17.28
N LYS A 457 -2.64 4.87 17.67
CA LYS A 457 -1.88 5.86 16.89
C LYS A 457 -1.39 5.33 15.55
N LEU A 458 -0.95 4.08 15.47
CA LEU A 458 -0.60 3.41 14.21
C LEU A 458 -1.81 3.33 13.26
N ARG A 459 -2.99 2.97 13.78
CA ARG A 459 -4.22 2.89 12.96
C ARG A 459 -4.68 4.24 12.42
N HIS A 460 -4.46 5.31 13.18
CA HIS A 460 -4.84 6.67 12.79
C HIS A 460 -3.71 7.41 12.03
N LYS A 461 -2.59 6.74 11.74
CA LYS A 461 -1.39 7.32 11.11
C LYS A 461 -0.78 8.50 11.87
N GLU A 462 -1.02 8.60 13.18
CA GLU A 462 -0.31 9.54 14.07
C GLU A 462 1.11 9.05 14.40
N VAL A 463 1.32 7.74 14.26
CA VAL A 463 2.62 7.06 14.30
C VAL A 463 2.74 6.28 13.00
N TRP A 464 3.89 6.35 12.36
CA TRP A 464 4.23 5.56 11.18
C TRP A 464 5.59 4.88 11.37
N VAL A 465 5.89 3.91 10.52
CA VAL A 465 7.12 3.12 10.57
C VAL A 465 7.93 3.45 9.33
N SER A 466 9.21 3.79 9.49
CA SER A 466 10.10 4.02 8.36
C SER A 466 10.23 2.74 7.52
N GLY A 467 10.07 2.83 6.21
CA GLY A 467 10.19 1.69 5.29
C GLY A 467 8.95 0.79 5.18
N ALA A 468 7.83 1.17 5.81
CA ALA A 468 6.51 0.54 5.66
C ALA A 468 5.63 1.32 4.66
#